data_AF-A0AAW2JKR0-F1
#
_entry.id   AF-A0AAW2JKR0-F1
#
_cell.length_a   1.000
_cell.length_b   1.000
_cell.length_c   1.000
_cell.angle_alpha   90.00
_cell.angle_beta   90.00
_cell.angle_gamma   90.00
#
_symmetry.space_group_name_H-M   'P 1'
#
loop_
_entity.id
_entity.type
_entity.pdbx_description
1 polymer ?
#
loop_
_entity_poly.entity_id
_entity_poly.type
_entity_poly.pdbx_seq_one_letter_code
_entity_poly.pdbx_strand_id
1 'polypeptide(L)'
;MIAGGSIGGDSHHARNYRSGGAVYILKGGIRCGGDGGCPLIQFGWAKRSGPKTSHNDAIVITAILSNYEVGRIFIDFGSSVDMLFGEAYDQMKLGDIPLEKVNTSLYGFAAEVVHPQGMISLPLTLEAGNTRKTCMLKFLEVDVPSAYNVILGRPTLNAF
;
A
#
# COMPACT_ATOMS: atom_id res chain seq x y z
N MET A 1 5.65 -7.35 -8.07
CA MET A 1 4.38 -7.35 -8.82
C MET A 1 3.59 -8.52 -8.31
N ILE A 2 2.53 -8.26 -7.55
CA ILE A 2 1.64 -9.32 -7.09
C ILE A 2 0.41 -9.35 -8.00
N ALA A 3 0.18 -10.49 -8.64
CA ALA A 3 -0.93 -10.72 -9.54
C ALA A 3 -1.75 -11.94 -9.07
N GLY A 4 -3.07 -11.80 -9.03
CA GLY A 4 -3.99 -12.94 -8.84
C GLY A 4 -4.22 -13.65 -10.17
N GLY A 5 -4.16 -14.98 -10.22
CA GLY A 5 -4.32 -15.70 -11.49
C GLY A 5 -5.15 -16.97 -11.43
N SER A 6 -5.88 -17.24 -12.53
CA SER A 6 -5.97 -18.57 -13.14
C SER A 6 -6.27 -18.51 -14.65
N ILE A 7 -5.54 -19.36 -15.41
CA ILE A 7 -5.59 -19.75 -16.86
C ILE A 7 -4.91 -18.82 -17.90
N GLY A 8 -3.73 -19.27 -18.34
CA GLY A 8 -3.36 -19.34 -19.77
C GLY A 8 -2.52 -18.21 -20.35
N GLY A 9 -1.22 -18.45 -20.60
CA GLY A 9 -0.41 -17.61 -21.49
C GLY A 9 1.02 -17.40 -21.00
N ASP A 10 1.93 -18.20 -21.53
CA ASP A 10 3.36 -18.24 -21.19
C ASP A 10 4.08 -17.03 -21.78
N SER A 11 4.87 -16.29 -21.00
CA SER A 11 6.00 -15.49 -21.48
C SER A 11 6.92 -15.02 -20.35
N HIS A 12 8.17 -15.47 -20.41
CA HIS A 12 9.29 -15.13 -19.53
C HIS A 12 9.71 -13.66 -19.64
N HIS A 13 9.51 -12.85 -18.60
CA HIS A 13 10.34 -11.65 -18.39
C HIS A 13 10.37 -11.21 -16.92
N ALA A 14 11.08 -11.96 -16.06
CA ALA A 14 11.31 -11.59 -14.66
C ALA A 14 12.58 -10.74 -14.52
N ARG A 15 12.48 -9.56 -13.89
CA ARG A 15 13.64 -8.76 -13.46
C ARG A 15 13.71 -8.67 -11.94
N ASN A 16 14.90 -8.98 -11.43
CA ASN A 16 15.37 -8.93 -10.04
C ASN A 16 15.16 -7.56 -9.37
N TYR A 17 14.82 -7.53 -8.09
CA TYR A 17 15.26 -6.46 -7.20
C TYR A 17 15.55 -6.96 -5.77
N ARG A 18 16.73 -6.56 -5.27
CA ARG A 18 17.30 -6.88 -3.96
C ARG A 18 16.90 -5.79 -2.96
N SER A 19 16.65 -6.21 -1.72
CA SER A 19 16.07 -5.44 -0.61
C SER A 19 17.05 -4.47 0.06
N GLY A 20 16.59 -3.26 0.36
CA GLY A 20 17.21 -2.36 1.33
C GLY A 20 16.73 -0.90 1.26
N GLY A 21 15.95 -0.46 2.26
CA GLY A 21 16.03 0.93 2.75
C GLY A 21 14.77 1.82 2.81
N ALA A 22 14.63 2.47 3.99
CA ALA A 22 13.92 3.70 4.39
C ALA A 22 12.36 3.75 4.43
N VAL A 23 11.83 4.08 5.61
CA VAL A 23 10.40 4.31 5.93
C VAL A 23 10.16 5.81 6.12
N TYR A 24 9.23 6.39 5.39
CA TYR A 24 8.80 7.78 5.56
C TYR A 24 7.56 7.83 6.45
N ILE A 25 7.56 8.69 7.47
CA ILE A 25 6.39 8.95 8.34
C ILE A 25 5.87 10.34 7.98
N LEU A 26 4.70 10.42 7.35
CA LEU A 26 4.00 11.69 7.11
C LEU A 26 3.30 12.15 8.40
N LYS A 27 3.99 12.93 9.23
CA LYS A 27 3.35 13.78 10.24
C LYS A 27 3.03 15.13 9.60
N GLY A 28 1.74 15.48 9.57
CA GLY A 28 1.23 16.57 8.74
C GLY A 28 1.50 18.00 9.21
N GLY A 29 1.13 18.92 8.30
CA GLY A 29 0.65 20.27 8.58
C GLY A 29 1.35 21.38 7.79
N ILE A 30 0.61 22.18 7.00
CA ILE A 30 0.60 23.68 7.02
C ILE A 30 -0.74 24.18 6.43
N ARG A 31 -1.43 25.07 7.16
CA ARG A 31 -2.48 25.96 6.65
C ARG A 31 -1.86 27.32 6.39
N CYS A 32 -2.17 27.96 5.25
CA CYS A 32 -2.13 29.41 5.12
C CYS A 32 -3.34 29.85 4.30
N GLY A 33 -4.28 30.54 4.94
CA GLY A 33 -5.30 31.32 4.27
C GLY A 33 -4.84 32.77 4.09
N GLY A 34 -5.47 33.48 3.15
CA GLY A 34 -5.45 34.93 3.06
C GLY A 34 -4.56 35.52 1.97
N ASP A 35 -5.23 36.02 0.93
CA ASP A 35 -4.85 37.01 -0.10
C ASP A 35 -3.38 37.33 -0.37
N GLY A 36 -2.98 37.09 -1.63
CA GLY A 36 -1.87 37.80 -2.28
C GLY A 36 -0.82 36.92 -2.93
N GLY A 37 -1.11 36.40 -4.13
CA GLY A 37 -0.12 35.95 -5.12
C GLY A 37 0.64 34.66 -4.77
N CYS A 38 0.18 33.53 -5.31
CA CYS A 38 0.89 32.25 -5.24
C CYS A 38 2.29 32.34 -5.87
N PRO A 39 3.40 32.08 -5.17
CA PRO A 39 4.62 31.65 -5.82
C PRO A 39 4.57 30.13 -5.95
N LEU A 40 4.69 29.68 -7.20
CA LEU A 40 4.89 28.31 -7.63
C LEU A 40 6.07 27.67 -6.86
N ILE A 41 5.86 26.48 -6.27
CA ILE A 41 6.93 25.75 -5.60
C ILE A 41 7.88 25.18 -6.66
N GLN A 42 9.08 25.75 -6.76
CA GLN A 42 10.17 25.23 -7.58
C GLN A 42 11.24 24.61 -6.67
N PHE A 43 11.36 23.28 -6.69
CA PHE A 43 12.45 22.57 -6.03
C PHE A 43 13.68 22.51 -6.95
N GLY A 44 14.73 23.26 -6.61
CA GLY A 44 16.01 23.27 -7.34
C GLY A 44 16.86 22.03 -7.04
N TRP A 45 17.49 21.47 -8.07
CA TRP A 45 18.46 20.37 -7.94
C TRP A 45 19.84 20.92 -7.52
N ALA A 46 20.26 20.65 -6.28
CA ALA A 46 21.67 20.72 -5.93
C ALA A 46 22.31 19.35 -6.22
N LYS A 47 23.17 19.29 -7.24
CA LYS A 47 23.88 18.06 -7.64
C LYS A 47 24.90 17.69 -6.56
N ARG A 48 24.56 16.79 -5.65
CA ARG A 48 25.53 16.19 -4.73
C ARG A 48 26.17 14.98 -5.44
N SER A 49 27.44 15.10 -5.81
CA SER A 49 28.23 14.04 -6.43
C SER A 49 28.60 12.97 -5.41
N GLY A 50 27.66 12.07 -5.14
CA GLY A 50 27.88 10.75 -4.54
C GLY A 50 27.43 9.66 -5.52
N PRO A 51 27.69 8.37 -5.24
CA PRO A 51 27.18 7.28 -6.07
C PRO A 51 25.66 7.46 -6.23
N LYS A 52 25.17 7.49 -7.48
CA LYS A 52 23.75 7.54 -7.78
C LYS A 52 23.11 6.25 -7.29
N THR A 53 22.68 6.23 -6.03
CA THR A 53 21.71 5.24 -5.56
C THR A 53 20.42 5.53 -6.29
N SER A 54 19.90 4.56 -7.05
CA SER A 54 18.57 4.67 -7.65
C SER A 54 17.57 4.95 -6.53
N HIS A 55 17.02 6.15 -6.50
CA HIS A 55 16.00 6.57 -5.54
C HIS A 55 14.73 5.77 -5.81
N ASN A 56 14.59 4.63 -5.15
CA ASN A 56 13.35 3.87 -5.10
C ASN A 56 12.85 3.93 -3.66
N ASP A 57 12.47 5.13 -3.24
CA ASP A 57 11.92 5.40 -1.92
C ASP A 57 10.55 4.74 -1.84
N ALA A 58 10.43 3.68 -1.03
CA ALA A 58 9.15 3.06 -0.74
C ALA A 58 8.23 4.09 -0.06
N ILE A 59 7.06 4.32 -0.64
CA ILE A 59 6.05 5.16 -0.01
C ILE A 59 5.33 4.29 1.02
N VAL A 60 5.60 4.58 2.29
CA VAL A 60 4.96 3.94 3.43
C VAL A 60 4.13 5.00 4.16
N ILE A 61 2.88 4.69 4.47
CA ILE A 61 1.96 5.63 5.14
C ILE A 61 1.32 5.01 6.38
N THR A 62 0.61 5.86 7.11
CA THR A 62 -0.35 5.49 8.14
C THR A 62 -1.73 5.95 7.68
N ALA A 63 -2.76 5.15 7.91
CA ALA A 63 -4.14 5.48 7.59
C ALA A 63 -5.10 4.86 8.61
N ILE A 64 -6.37 5.28 8.60
CA ILE A 64 -7.40 4.66 9.43
C ILE A 64 -8.10 3.58 8.60
N LEU A 65 -7.95 2.32 9.00
CA LEU A 65 -8.62 1.17 8.39
C LEU A 65 -9.61 0.58 9.39
N SER A 66 -10.90 0.56 9.06
CA SER A 66 -11.96 0.04 9.96
C SER A 66 -11.92 0.65 11.37
N ASN A 67 -11.67 1.95 11.47
CA ASN A 67 -11.50 2.72 12.72
C ASN A 67 -10.22 2.42 13.52
N TYR A 68 -9.29 1.64 13.00
CA TYR A 68 -7.97 1.43 13.58
C TYR A 68 -6.91 2.27 12.86
N GLU A 69 -6.03 2.92 13.60
CA GLU A 69 -4.84 3.55 13.04
C GLU A 69 -3.84 2.46 12.65
N VAL A 70 -3.67 2.24 11.35
CA VAL A 70 -2.77 1.22 10.80
C VAL A 70 -1.58 1.92 10.15
N GLY A 71 -0.40 1.73 10.75
CA GLY A 71 0.88 2.14 10.16
C GLY A 71 1.47 1.07 9.24
N ARG A 72 2.66 1.34 8.69
CA ARG A 72 3.39 0.39 7.82
C ARG A 72 2.55 -0.06 6.62
N ILE A 73 1.83 0.88 6.00
CA ILE A 73 1.05 0.64 4.78
C ILE A 73 1.93 0.95 3.58
N PHE A 74 2.26 -0.05 2.77
CA PHE A 74 3.08 0.12 1.58
C PHE A 74 2.23 0.45 0.36
N ILE A 75 2.58 1.51 -0.37
CA ILE A 75 1.93 1.85 -1.64
C ILE A 75 2.68 1.16 -2.79
N ASP A 76 2.04 0.19 -3.42
CA ASP A 76 2.59 -0.56 -4.56
C ASP A 76 1.80 -0.30 -5.84
N PHE A 77 2.28 0.63 -6.67
CA PHE A 77 1.72 0.90 -8.00
C PHE A 77 1.76 -0.32 -8.94
N GLY A 78 2.62 -1.31 -8.65
CA GLY A 78 2.73 -2.55 -9.39
C GLY A 78 1.83 -3.68 -8.89
N SER A 79 1.11 -3.50 -7.78
CA SER A 79 0.18 -4.51 -7.27
C SER A 79 -1.18 -4.41 -7.96
N SER A 80 -1.76 -5.55 -8.35
CA SER A 80 -3.13 -5.61 -8.85
C SER A 80 -4.19 -5.79 -7.76
N VAL A 81 -3.77 -6.00 -6.52
CA VAL A 81 -4.66 -6.28 -5.39
C VAL A 81 -4.23 -5.45 -4.16
N ASP A 82 -5.18 -5.22 -3.27
CA ASP A 82 -4.89 -4.70 -1.93
C ASP A 82 -4.80 -5.88 -0.95
N MET A 83 -3.89 -5.81 0.01
CA MET A 83 -3.65 -6.90 0.96
C MET A 83 -3.63 -6.41 2.39
N LEU A 84 -4.13 -7.25 3.28
CA LEU A 84 -4.05 -7.12 4.71
C LEU A 84 -3.30 -8.35 5.23
N PHE A 85 -2.22 -8.16 5.99
CA PHE A 85 -1.45 -9.28 6.53
C PHE A 85 -2.08 -9.81 7.82
N GLY A 86 -2.00 -11.12 8.03
CA GLY A 86 -2.64 -11.82 9.16
C GLY A 86 -2.34 -11.23 10.52
N GLU A 87 -1.08 -10.87 10.80
CA GLU A 87 -0.72 -10.24 12.08
C GLU A 87 -1.49 -8.93 12.33
N ALA A 88 -1.68 -8.12 11.27
CA ALA A 88 -2.45 -6.89 11.36
C ALA A 88 -3.96 -7.16 11.48
N TYR A 89 -4.47 -8.13 10.70
CA TYR A 89 -5.86 -8.58 10.78
C TYR A 89 -6.23 -9.02 12.20
N ASP A 90 -5.40 -9.85 12.84
CA ASP A 90 -5.59 -10.35 14.20
C ASP A 90 -5.56 -9.22 15.24
N GLN A 91 -4.61 -8.29 15.11
CA GLN A 91 -4.49 -7.13 16.01
C GLN A 91 -5.67 -6.17 15.91
N MET A 92 -6.22 -6.00 14.71
CA MET A 92 -7.39 -5.15 14.46
C MET A 92 -8.68 -5.72 15.07
N LYS A 93 -8.70 -6.97 15.56
CA LYS A 93 -9.84 -7.58 16.26
C LYS A 93 -11.16 -7.21 15.61
N LEU A 94 -11.27 -7.46 14.30
CA LEU A 94 -12.38 -7.01 13.45
C LEU A 94 -13.74 -7.67 13.80
N GLY A 95 -13.82 -8.40 14.91
CA GLY A 95 -15.00 -9.13 15.35
C GLY A 95 -15.34 -10.27 14.39
N ASP A 96 -16.63 -10.56 14.27
CA ASP A 96 -17.15 -11.64 13.42
C ASP A 96 -17.36 -11.20 11.96
N ILE A 97 -16.63 -10.21 11.45
CA ILE A 97 -16.71 -9.87 10.02
C ILE A 97 -16.16 -11.07 9.24
N PRO A 98 -17.00 -11.79 8.48
CA PRO A 98 -16.59 -13.03 7.86
C PRO A 98 -15.65 -12.73 6.70
N LEU A 99 -14.58 -13.52 6.59
CA LEU A 99 -13.77 -13.58 5.38
C LEU A 99 -14.57 -14.26 4.26
N GLU A 100 -14.75 -13.57 3.14
CA GLU A 100 -15.32 -14.16 1.93
C GLU A 100 -14.32 -15.16 1.34
N LYS A 101 -14.76 -16.37 1.04
CA LYS A 101 -13.91 -17.39 0.41
C LYS A 101 -13.45 -16.91 -0.98
N VAL A 102 -12.15 -17.04 -1.23
CA VAL A 102 -11.53 -16.76 -2.54
C VAL A 102 -10.71 -17.96 -2.98
N ASN A 103 -10.78 -18.27 -4.28
CA ASN A 103 -9.98 -19.35 -4.90
C ASN A 103 -8.76 -18.80 -5.65
N THR A 104 -8.47 -17.50 -5.49
CA THR A 104 -7.42 -16.81 -6.23
C THR A 104 -6.07 -17.02 -5.55
N SER A 105 -5.10 -17.54 -6.29
CA SER A 105 -3.71 -17.61 -5.81
C SER A 105 -2.96 -16.34 -6.21
N LEU A 106 -2.09 -15.86 -5.32
CA LEU A 106 -1.25 -14.69 -5.54
C LEU A 106 0.14 -15.11 -5.99
N TYR A 107 0.56 -14.58 -7.14
CA TYR A 107 1.85 -14.82 -7.75
C TYR A 107 2.70 -13.56 -7.65
N GLY A 108 3.96 -13.70 -7.24
CA GLY A 108 4.94 -12.61 -7.24
C GLY A 108 5.48 -12.23 -5.86
N PHE A 109 5.04 -12.88 -4.79
CA PHE A 109 5.73 -12.86 -3.50
C PHE A 109 6.92 -13.81 -3.61
N ALA A 110 8.16 -13.33 -3.58
CA ALA A 110 9.36 -14.16 -3.41
C ALA A 110 9.50 -15.46 -4.28
N ALA A 111 8.81 -15.53 -5.43
CA ALA A 111 8.64 -16.75 -6.25
C ALA A 111 7.81 -17.89 -5.60
N GLU A 112 7.10 -17.60 -4.52
CA GLU A 112 6.15 -18.49 -3.85
C GLU A 112 4.71 -18.11 -4.21
N VAL A 113 3.86 -19.14 -4.30
CA VAL A 113 2.42 -18.98 -4.50
C VAL A 113 1.77 -18.81 -3.13
N VAL A 114 1.14 -17.65 -2.91
CA VAL A 114 0.43 -17.38 -1.65
C VAL A 114 -1.07 -17.57 -1.86
N HIS A 115 -1.70 -18.34 -0.99
CA HIS A 115 -3.15 -18.49 -0.96
C HIS A 115 -3.73 -17.58 0.13
N PRO A 116 -4.56 -16.58 -0.21
CA PRO A 116 -5.28 -15.78 0.78
C PRO A 116 -6.22 -16.66 1.61
N GLN A 117 -6.39 -16.36 2.90
CA GLN A 117 -7.42 -17.02 3.71
C GLN A 117 -8.83 -16.57 3.31
N GLY A 118 -8.92 -15.35 2.80
CA GLY A 118 -10.16 -14.81 2.27
C GLY A 118 -10.04 -13.37 1.82
N MET A 119 -11.20 -12.79 1.53
CA MET A 119 -11.34 -11.39 1.16
C MET A 119 -12.23 -10.68 2.17
N ILE A 120 -11.87 -9.46 2.54
CA ILE A 120 -12.63 -8.64 3.49
C ILE A 120 -12.86 -7.24 2.92
N SER A 121 -14.06 -6.72 3.15
CA SER A 121 -14.41 -5.35 2.77
C SER A 121 -14.28 -4.43 3.98
N LEU A 122 -13.36 -3.47 3.94
CA LEU A 122 -13.09 -2.55 5.05
C LEU A 122 -13.10 -1.09 4.59
N PRO A 123 -13.57 -0.14 5.42
CA PRO A 123 -13.45 1.28 5.12
C PRO A 123 -12.02 1.75 5.38
N LEU A 124 -11.35 2.23 4.33
CA LEU A 124 -10.08 2.94 4.45
C LEU A 124 -10.34 4.44 4.43
N THR A 125 -9.79 5.15 5.40
CA THR A 125 -9.81 6.60 5.45
C THR A 125 -8.39 7.14 5.28
N LEU A 126 -8.22 8.00 4.28
CA LEU A 126 -7.03 8.81 4.09
C LEU A 126 -7.32 10.25 4.53
N GLU A 127 -6.39 10.82 5.29
CA GLU A 127 -6.48 12.18 5.82
C GLU A 127 -5.28 13.00 5.34
N ALA A 128 -5.56 14.18 4.77
CA ALA A 128 -4.56 15.12 4.30
C ALA A 128 -4.99 16.55 4.67
N GLY A 129 -4.33 17.13 5.67
CA GLY A 129 -4.69 18.45 6.19
C GLY A 129 -6.09 18.45 6.80
N ASN A 130 -6.99 19.26 6.24
CA ASN A 130 -8.40 19.32 6.67
C ASN A 130 -9.32 18.40 5.85
N THR A 131 -8.77 17.65 4.89
CA THR A 131 -9.55 16.78 4.00
C THR A 131 -9.47 15.34 4.48
N ARG A 132 -10.63 14.70 4.59
CA ARG A 132 -10.79 13.28 4.91
C ARG A 132 -11.62 12.62 3.82
N LYS A 133 -11.14 11.52 3.26
CA LYS A 133 -11.90 10.69 2.31
C LYS A 133 -11.90 9.25 2.81
N THR A 134 -13.09 8.65 2.84
CA THR A 134 -13.28 7.25 3.23
C THR A 134 -13.86 6.47 2.06
N CYS A 135 -13.23 5.35 1.71
CA CYS A 135 -13.69 4.44 0.66
C CYS A 135 -13.81 3.03 1.22
N MET A 136 -14.87 2.30 0.84
CA MET A 136 -14.97 0.87 1.10
C MET A 136 -14.10 0.13 0.07
N LEU A 137 -13.13 -0.64 0.56
CA LEU A 137 -12.17 -1.35 -0.27
C LEU A 137 -12.13 -2.83 0.11
N LYS A 138 -11.73 -3.67 -0.85
CA LYS A 138 -11.59 -5.11 -0.68
C LYS A 138 -10.12 -5.47 -0.52
N PHE A 139 -9.80 -6.15 0.56
CA PHE A 139 -8.45 -6.62 0.88
C PHE A 139 -8.44 -8.14 0.83
N LEU A 140 -7.39 -8.70 0.24
CA LEU A 140 -7.05 -10.11 0.45
C LEU A 140 -6.32 -10.24 1.77
N GLU A 141 -6.86 -11.04 2.67
CA GLU A 141 -6.19 -11.41 3.91
C GLU A 141 -5.19 -12.54 3.60
N VAL A 142 -3.94 -12.33 4.00
CA VAL A 142 -2.83 -13.26 3.75
C VAL A 142 -2.06 -13.54 5.04
N ASP A 143 -2.03 -14.82 5.43
CA ASP A 143 -1.28 -15.31 6.58
C ASP A 143 0.18 -15.60 6.21
N VAL A 144 0.96 -14.53 5.98
CA VAL A 144 2.40 -14.60 5.70
C VAL A 144 3.13 -13.53 6.52
N PRO A 145 4.27 -13.85 7.15
CA PRO A 145 5.07 -12.86 7.86
C PRO A 145 5.49 -11.70 6.94
N SER A 146 5.28 -10.46 7.40
CA SER A 146 5.56 -9.27 6.60
C SER A 146 6.06 -8.11 7.46
N ALA A 147 6.89 -7.25 6.86
CA ALA A 147 7.31 -6.00 7.48
C ALA A 147 6.22 -4.91 7.41
N TYR A 148 5.18 -5.14 6.60
CA TYR A 148 4.06 -4.23 6.37
C TYR A 148 2.77 -4.82 6.93
N ASN A 149 1.86 -3.95 7.33
CA ASN A 149 0.52 -4.36 7.78
C ASN A 149 -0.45 -4.46 6.60
N VAL A 150 -0.27 -3.58 5.60
CA VAL A 150 -1.14 -3.48 4.42
C VAL A 150 -0.31 -3.16 3.19
N ILE A 151 -0.72 -3.70 2.03
CA ILE A 151 -0.28 -3.22 0.72
C ILE A 151 -1.49 -2.58 0.03
N LEU A 152 -1.33 -1.33 -0.40
CA LEU A 152 -2.30 -0.64 -1.26
C LEU A 152 -1.79 -0.71 -2.70
N GLY A 153 -2.50 -1.46 -3.52
CA GLY A 153 -2.26 -1.61 -4.93
C GLY A 153 -3.07 -0.64 -5.77
N ARG A 154 -3.10 -0.94 -7.07
CA ARG A 154 -3.90 -0.18 -8.04
C ARG A 154 -5.39 -0.10 -7.73
N PRO A 155 -6.07 -1.11 -7.15
CA PRO A 155 -7.49 -0.97 -6.83
C PRO A 155 -7.78 0.19 -5.88
N THR A 156 -7.03 0.31 -4.80
CA THR A 156 -7.11 1.48 -3.91
C THR A 156 -6.72 2.77 -4.64
N LEU A 157 -5.60 2.78 -5.35
CA LEU A 157 -5.08 3.99 -6.01
C LEU A 157 -6.02 4.54 -7.10
N ASN A 158 -6.86 3.71 -7.70
CA ASN A 158 -7.86 4.12 -8.68
C ASN A 158 -9.21 4.52 -8.03
N ALA A 159 -9.41 4.24 -6.75
CA ALA A 159 -10.64 4.56 -6.02
C ALA A 159 -10.59 5.92 -5.30
N PHE A 160 -9.38 6.41 -5.01
CA PHE A 160 -9.14 7.70 -4.36
C PHE A 160 -8.90 8.81 -5.37
#